data_AF-A0A2E9QJ99-F1
#
_entry.id   AF-A0A2E9QJ99-F1
#
_cell.length_a   1.000
_cell.length_b   1.000
_cell.length_c   1.000
_cell.angle_alpha   90.00
_cell.angle_beta   90.00
_cell.angle_gamma   90.00
#
_symmetry.space_group_name_H-M   'P 1'
#
loop_
_entity.id
_entity.type
_entity.pdbx_description
1 polymer ?
#
loop_
_entity_poly.entity_id
_entity_poly.type
_entity_poly.pdbx_seq_one_letter_code
_entity_poly.pdbx_strand_id
1 'polypeptide(L)'
;MATNHFFQGGNSIGATGEQRLVEDLVIESLKVYGHDIYYMPRTLVNKDTIFDEDELSRFTQAYPLEMYLDNVNGYEGQGDIFTRFGLEVRDQATFVMAKRRWDDLVLTSGGTFTQTTRPSEGDLLYFPKTKSIFEIKYVDFQNPFYQLNQIYVFRLTCELFEYSSEDLDTGITDIDVIETKYSQDMLEFQLLQEGGQLLLNETNGCIINEAYNTALSEPIDNTDFDNLVTLEGILDFSEKNPFGEIGA
;
A
#
# COMPACT_ATOMS: atom_id res chain seq x y z
N MET A 1 -12.98 47.14 18.97
CA MET A 1 -11.99 46.14 18.56
C MET A 1 -12.62 45.26 17.50
N ALA A 2 -11.91 44.92 16.42
CA ALA A 2 -12.50 44.26 15.25
C ALA A 2 -12.73 42.74 15.45
N THR A 3 -12.18 42.13 16.49
CA THR A 3 -12.30 40.69 16.77
C THR A 3 -13.02 40.42 18.09
N ASN A 4 -13.79 39.33 18.14
CA ASN A 4 -14.65 38.99 19.27
C ASN A 4 -13.90 38.15 20.32
N HIS A 5 -13.81 38.67 21.54
CA HIS A 5 -13.10 38.03 22.66
C HIS A 5 -13.61 36.61 22.97
N PHE A 6 -14.91 36.36 22.83
CA PHE A 6 -15.51 35.05 23.15
C PHE A 6 -15.02 33.92 22.22
N PHE A 7 -14.63 34.25 20.99
CA PHE A 7 -14.10 33.31 20.00
C PHE A 7 -12.56 33.24 20.01
N GLN A 8 -11.90 34.14 20.75
CA GLN A 8 -10.44 34.24 20.79
C GLN A 8 -9.83 33.78 22.11
N GLY A 9 -10.58 33.68 23.21
CA GLY A 9 -10.08 33.08 24.46
C GLY A 9 -8.77 33.67 25.01
N GLY A 10 -8.40 34.89 24.62
CA GLY A 10 -7.14 35.56 25.00
C GLY A 10 -5.92 35.27 24.09
N ASN A 11 -5.99 34.27 23.22
CA ASN A 11 -4.97 33.98 22.20
C ASN A 11 -5.60 34.20 20.83
N SER A 12 -5.19 35.24 20.10
CA SER A 12 -5.82 35.83 18.90
C SER A 12 -6.55 34.93 17.88
N ILE A 13 -6.41 33.60 17.87
CA ILE A 13 -7.06 32.65 16.96
C ILE A 13 -7.29 31.30 17.68
N GLY A 14 -8.54 30.79 17.68
CA GLY A 14 -8.86 29.36 17.90
C GLY A 14 -9.21 28.95 19.34
N ALA A 15 -10.46 29.12 19.75
CA ALA A 15 -10.95 28.54 21.00
C ALA A 15 -10.99 26.99 20.93
N THR A 16 -10.59 26.31 22.01
CA THR A 16 -10.52 24.83 22.06
C THR A 16 -11.86 24.15 21.75
N GLY A 17 -12.98 24.76 22.11
CA GLY A 17 -14.31 24.24 21.79
C GLY A 17 -14.60 24.24 20.28
N GLU A 18 -14.15 25.27 19.56
CA GLU A 18 -14.31 25.36 18.10
C GLU A 18 -13.39 24.39 17.38
N GLN A 19 -12.15 24.25 17.86
CA GLN A 19 -11.19 23.26 17.33
C GLN A 19 -11.78 21.85 17.41
N ARG A 20 -12.34 21.48 18.56
CA ARG A 20 -13.01 20.17 18.75
C ARG A 20 -14.23 19.98 17.85
N LEU A 21 -15.05 21.02 17.69
CA LEU A 21 -16.20 20.95 16.80
C LEU A 21 -15.76 20.71 15.34
N VAL A 22 -14.68 21.37 14.90
CA VAL A 22 -14.12 21.14 13.56
C VAL A 22 -13.55 19.73 13.45
N GLU A 23 -12.83 19.24 14.46
CA GLU A 23 -12.34 17.85 14.50
C GLU A 23 -13.47 16.82 14.43
N ASP A 24 -14.56 17.03 15.18
CA ASP A 24 -15.75 16.19 15.17
C ASP A 24 -16.38 16.16 13.77
N LEU A 25 -16.55 17.33 13.15
CA LEU A 25 -17.14 17.46 11.82
C LEU A 25 -16.27 16.80 10.74
N VAL A 26 -14.94 16.95 10.82
CA VAL A 26 -14.00 16.31 9.90
C VAL A 26 -14.10 14.79 10.02
N ILE A 27 -14.07 14.24 11.24
CA ILE A 27 -14.19 12.80 11.45
C ILE A 27 -15.54 12.28 10.98
N GLU A 28 -16.63 12.99 11.27
CA GLU A 28 -17.96 12.63 10.77
C GLU A 28 -17.99 12.62 9.24
N SER A 29 -17.42 13.64 8.58
CA SER A 29 -17.36 13.70 7.13
C SER A 29 -16.57 12.53 6.51
N LEU A 30 -15.45 12.13 7.13
CA LEU A 30 -14.67 10.97 6.70
C LEU A 30 -15.42 9.66 6.93
N LYS A 31 -16.20 9.54 7.99
CA LYS A 31 -17.06 8.36 8.23
C LYS A 31 -18.22 8.25 7.24
N VAL A 32 -18.72 9.38 6.74
CA VAL A 32 -19.83 9.40 5.76
C VAL A 32 -19.34 9.12 4.34
N TYR A 33 -18.25 9.76 3.91
CA TYR A 33 -17.79 9.71 2.51
C TYR A 33 -16.51 8.90 2.28
N GLY A 34 -15.79 8.56 3.34
CA GLY A 34 -14.55 7.80 3.25
C GLY A 34 -14.77 6.30 3.01
N HIS A 35 -13.67 5.58 3.11
CA HIS A 35 -13.59 4.13 2.98
C HIS A 35 -12.87 3.56 4.20
N ASP A 36 -13.26 2.34 4.57
CA ASP A 36 -12.57 1.57 5.59
C ASP A 36 -11.30 0.98 4.96
N ILE A 37 -10.15 1.37 5.51
CA ILE A 37 -8.82 0.97 5.07
C ILE A 37 -8.08 0.37 6.25
N TYR A 38 -7.41 -0.76 6.06
CA TYR A 38 -6.58 -1.33 7.10
C TYR A 38 -5.20 -0.70 7.07
N TYR A 39 -4.84 -0.05 8.16
CA TYR A 39 -3.49 0.46 8.42
C TYR A 39 -2.63 -0.62 9.05
N MET A 40 -1.48 -0.89 8.45
CA MET A 40 -0.55 -1.94 8.87
C MET A 40 0.81 -1.30 9.18
N PRO A 41 1.17 -1.13 10.47
CA PRO A 41 2.46 -0.59 10.84
C PRO A 41 3.58 -1.59 10.54
N ARG A 42 4.68 -1.11 9.97
CA ARG A 42 5.87 -1.95 9.78
C ARG A 42 6.57 -2.21 11.10
N THR A 43 7.03 -3.43 11.27
CA THR A 43 7.97 -3.82 12.32
C THR A 43 9.30 -4.15 11.64
N LEU A 44 10.34 -3.42 12.01
CA LEU A 44 11.69 -3.62 11.49
C LEU A 44 12.31 -4.85 12.15
N VAL A 45 12.72 -5.84 11.35
CA VAL A 45 13.38 -7.06 11.82
C VAL A 45 14.86 -7.02 11.43
N ASN A 46 15.76 -7.34 12.36
CA ASN A 46 17.20 -7.53 12.12
C ASN A 46 17.94 -6.34 11.46
N LYS A 47 17.88 -5.15 12.07
CA LYS A 47 18.79 -4.04 11.74
C LYS A 47 20.25 -4.42 12.01
N ASP A 48 20.98 -4.88 10.99
CA ASP A 48 22.44 -5.00 11.09
C ASP A 48 23.09 -3.63 10.87
N THR A 49 23.40 -2.97 11.99
CA THR A 49 24.07 -1.67 12.00
C THR A 49 25.51 -1.68 11.47
N ILE A 50 26.10 -2.86 11.24
CA ILE A 50 27.50 -3.00 10.80
C ILE A 50 27.62 -3.02 9.28
N PHE A 51 26.69 -3.69 8.58
CA PHE A 51 26.74 -3.85 7.13
C PHE A 51 25.75 -2.97 6.35
N ASP A 52 24.86 -2.25 7.04
CA ASP A 52 23.83 -1.40 6.40
C ASP A 52 23.02 -2.20 5.36
N GLU A 53 22.76 -3.48 5.67
CA GLU A 53 21.87 -4.33 4.87
C GLU A 53 20.43 -3.87 5.03
N ASP A 54 19.63 -4.07 3.97
CA ASP A 54 18.24 -3.66 3.97
C ASP A 54 17.43 -4.46 4.99
N GLU A 55 16.63 -3.77 5.79
CA GLU A 55 15.87 -4.37 6.87
C GLU A 55 14.61 -5.01 6.30
N LEU A 56 14.50 -6.34 6.39
CA LEU A 56 13.25 -7.02 6.04
C LEU A 56 12.13 -6.49 6.94
N SER A 57 11.08 -5.96 6.30
CA SER A 57 9.91 -5.44 7.02
C SER A 57 8.94 -6.58 7.31
N ARG A 58 8.33 -6.54 8.49
CA ARG A 58 7.29 -7.48 8.93
C ARG A 58 6.02 -6.74 9.33
N PHE A 59 4.86 -7.25 8.92
CA PHE A 59 3.55 -6.64 9.17
C PHE A 59 2.64 -7.64 9.89
N THR A 60 2.57 -7.54 11.22
CA THR A 60 1.80 -8.46 12.08
C THR A 60 0.49 -7.87 12.61
N GLN A 61 0.24 -6.60 12.32
CA GLN A 61 -0.88 -5.84 12.89
C GLN A 61 -1.63 -5.14 11.78
N ALA A 62 -2.96 -5.16 11.87
CA ALA A 62 -3.83 -4.44 10.95
C ALA A 62 -4.94 -3.73 11.73
N TYR A 63 -5.13 -2.44 11.46
CA TYR A 63 -6.11 -1.62 12.15
C TYR A 63 -7.07 -0.94 11.16
N PRO A 64 -8.39 -1.10 11.29
CA PRO A 64 -9.35 -0.48 10.37
C PRO A 64 -9.51 1.02 10.66
N LEU A 65 -9.23 1.89 9.69
CA LEU A 65 -9.36 3.34 9.77
C LEU A 65 -10.19 3.91 8.63
N GLU A 66 -10.98 4.95 8.92
CA GLU A 66 -11.67 5.69 7.87
C GLU A 66 -10.72 6.66 7.19
N MET A 67 -10.58 6.51 5.87
CA MET A 67 -9.79 7.43 5.05
C MET A 67 -10.58 7.82 3.81
N TYR A 68 -10.45 9.08 3.40
CA TYR A 68 -10.98 9.53 2.13
C TYR A 68 -9.92 9.34 1.05
N LEU A 69 -10.30 8.72 -0.06
CA LEU A 69 -9.45 8.63 -1.24
C LEU A 69 -9.55 9.95 -2.01
N ASP A 70 -8.53 10.78 -1.87
CA ASP A 70 -8.36 12.03 -2.62
C ASP A 70 -7.71 11.68 -3.96
N ASN A 71 -8.47 11.02 -4.84
CA ASN A 71 -8.01 10.78 -6.19
C ASN A 71 -8.26 12.05 -7.01
N VAL A 72 -7.19 12.81 -7.26
CA VAL A 72 -7.17 13.94 -8.19
C VAL A 72 -7.32 13.35 -9.60
N ASN A 73 -8.55 13.03 -9.95
CA ASN A 73 -8.86 12.32 -11.16
C ASN A 73 -8.44 13.16 -12.38
N GLY A 74 -7.63 12.55 -13.25
CA GLY A 74 -7.63 12.85 -14.67
C GLY A 74 -6.23 13.08 -15.24
N TYR A 75 -5.71 12.09 -15.97
CA TYR A 75 -5.34 12.19 -17.39
C TYR A 75 -4.64 13.47 -17.94
N GLU A 76 -4.06 14.32 -17.10
CA GLU A 76 -3.32 15.53 -17.44
C GLU A 76 -1.96 15.53 -16.73
N GLY A 77 -1.03 14.75 -17.28
CA GLY A 77 0.34 15.26 -17.40
C GLY A 77 1.28 15.14 -16.18
N GLN A 78 1.13 14.12 -15.34
CA GLN A 78 2.30 13.44 -14.75
C GLN A 78 2.37 12.07 -15.42
N GLY A 79 2.66 11.99 -16.72
CA GLY A 79 4.03 12.16 -17.19
C GLY A 79 4.74 10.87 -16.86
N ASP A 80 4.71 9.90 -17.79
CA ASP A 80 5.60 8.74 -17.78
C ASP A 80 6.94 9.19 -17.22
N ILE A 81 7.27 8.74 -16.01
CA ILE A 81 8.56 9.05 -15.44
C ILE A 81 9.52 8.20 -16.25
N PHE A 82 10.12 8.82 -17.27
CA PHE A 82 11.25 8.25 -17.99
C PHE A 82 12.40 8.10 -17.00
N THR A 83 12.42 6.99 -16.27
CA THR A 83 13.62 6.52 -15.61
C THR A 83 14.55 5.97 -16.70
N ARG A 84 15.86 5.94 -16.45
CA ARG A 84 16.86 5.51 -17.44
C ARG A 84 16.75 4.02 -17.86
N PHE A 85 15.71 3.32 -17.41
CA PHE A 85 15.51 1.87 -17.53
C PHE A 85 14.13 1.43 -18.05
N GLY A 86 13.16 2.32 -18.28
CA GLY A 86 11.86 1.94 -18.86
C GLY A 86 10.72 2.92 -18.60
N LEU A 87 9.55 2.59 -19.17
CA LEU A 87 8.26 3.23 -18.90
C LEU A 87 7.62 2.47 -17.73
N GLU A 88 7.66 3.05 -16.54
CA GLU A 88 7.07 2.47 -15.33
C GLU A 88 5.88 3.33 -14.92
N VAL A 89 4.67 2.80 -15.09
CA VAL A 89 3.44 3.45 -14.64
C VAL A 89 3.19 2.97 -13.21
N ARG A 90 3.53 3.81 -12.23
CA ARG A 90 3.20 3.53 -10.83
C ARG A 90 1.83 4.12 -10.49
N ASP A 91 0.95 3.26 -10.02
CA ASP A 91 -0.33 3.69 -9.49
C ASP A 91 -0.13 4.43 -8.16
N GLN A 92 -0.33 5.75 -8.17
CA GLN A 92 -0.26 6.59 -6.99
C GLN A 92 -1.67 6.90 -6.48
N ALA A 93 -1.85 6.84 -5.16
CA ALA A 93 -3.10 7.18 -4.50
C ALA A 93 -2.83 8.12 -3.32
N THR A 94 -3.70 9.11 -3.13
CA THR A 94 -3.62 9.99 -1.96
C THR A 94 -4.77 9.68 -1.01
N PHE A 95 -4.44 9.32 0.23
CA PHE A 95 -5.41 9.08 1.28
C PHE A 95 -5.40 10.21 2.30
N VAL A 96 -6.58 10.62 2.74
CA VAL A 96 -6.75 11.67 3.76
C VAL A 96 -7.35 11.05 5.02
N MET A 97 -6.66 11.24 6.14
CA MET A 97 -7.03 10.71 7.45
C MET A 97 -7.21 11.84 8.46
N ALA A 98 -8.12 11.70 9.42
CA ALA A 98 -8.23 12.64 10.54
C ALA A 98 -7.11 12.43 11.58
N LYS A 99 -6.49 13.53 12.01
CA LYS A 99 -5.41 13.50 13.00
C LYS A 99 -5.86 13.00 14.36
N ARG A 100 -6.96 13.51 14.91
CA ARG A 100 -7.45 13.08 16.23
C ARG A 100 -7.76 11.58 16.26
N ARG A 101 -8.28 11.07 15.14
CA ARG A 101 -8.58 9.65 14.98
C ARG A 101 -7.28 8.83 15.01
N TRP A 102 -6.23 9.28 14.35
CA TRP A 102 -4.90 8.66 14.49
C TRP A 102 -4.43 8.65 15.95
N ASP A 103 -4.53 9.78 16.64
CA ASP A 103 -4.14 9.91 18.05
C ASP A 103 -4.92 8.90 18.93
N ASP A 104 -6.23 8.75 18.72
CA ASP A 104 -7.10 7.80 19.44
C ASP A 104 -6.70 6.33 19.17
N LEU A 105 -6.32 6.00 17.94
CA LEU A 105 -5.85 4.67 17.56
C LEU A 105 -4.58 4.32 18.33
N VAL A 106 -3.58 5.19 18.30
CA VAL A 106 -2.29 4.94 18.94
C VAL A 106 -2.45 4.77 20.45
N LEU A 107 -3.37 5.54 21.06
CA LEU A 107 -3.67 5.44 22.49
C LEU A 107 -4.43 4.15 22.88
N THR A 108 -5.32 3.67 22.03
CA THR A 108 -6.26 2.57 22.38
C THR A 108 -5.78 1.20 21.91
N SER A 109 -5.06 1.12 20.79
CA SER A 109 -4.68 -0.14 20.14
C SER A 109 -3.68 -0.96 20.94
N GLY A 110 -2.79 -0.32 21.71
CA GLY A 110 -1.65 -1.00 22.33
C GLY A 110 -0.66 -1.58 21.30
N GLY A 111 -0.77 -1.16 20.04
CA GLY A 111 0.07 -1.60 18.93
C GLY A 111 1.50 -1.09 18.99
N THR A 112 2.37 -1.71 18.19
CA THR A 112 3.75 -1.26 18.03
C THR A 112 3.82 -0.39 16.80
N PHE A 113 4.13 0.90 16.99
CA PHE A 113 4.28 1.86 15.90
C PHE A 113 5.71 2.40 15.87
N THR A 114 6.27 2.57 14.68
CA THR A 114 7.61 3.18 14.51
C THR A 114 7.62 4.65 15.00
N GLN A 115 6.51 5.37 14.79
CA GLN A 115 6.28 6.71 15.31
C GLN A 115 4.82 6.87 15.75
N THR A 116 4.60 7.61 16.85
CA THR A 116 3.26 7.81 17.43
C THR A 116 2.57 9.10 16.98
N THR A 117 3.34 10.13 16.64
CA THR A 117 2.79 11.48 16.34
C THR A 117 2.04 11.56 15.00
N ARG A 118 2.37 10.67 14.06
CA ARG A 118 1.78 10.58 12.73
C ARG A 118 2.02 9.17 12.16
N PRO A 119 1.29 8.76 11.11
CA PRO A 119 1.64 7.60 10.31
C PRO A 119 3.10 7.65 9.83
N SER A 120 3.77 6.50 9.80
CA SER A 120 5.17 6.43 9.37
C SER A 120 5.27 6.15 7.88
N GLU A 121 6.30 6.70 7.23
CA GLU A 121 6.67 6.27 5.88
C GLU A 121 7.12 4.80 5.88
N GLY A 122 6.73 4.07 4.84
CA GLY A 122 6.94 2.62 4.70
C GLY A 122 5.88 1.73 5.37
N ASP A 123 4.90 2.32 6.06
CA ASP A 123 3.74 1.56 6.55
C ASP A 123 2.77 1.27 5.39
N LEU A 124 1.99 0.20 5.52
CA LEU A 124 1.10 -0.29 4.47
C LEU A 124 -0.37 0.05 4.74
N LEU A 125 -1.12 0.25 3.66
CA LEU A 125 -2.55 0.50 3.63
C LEU A 125 -3.22 -0.55 2.75
N TYR A 126 -4.03 -1.42 3.34
CA TYR A 126 -4.83 -2.37 2.58
C TYR A 126 -6.23 -1.82 2.31
N PHE A 127 -6.61 -1.74 1.04
CA PHE A 127 -7.94 -1.30 0.61
C PHE A 127 -8.82 -2.50 0.23
N PRO A 128 -9.81 -2.89 1.07
CA PRO A 128 -10.61 -4.11 0.84
C PRO A 128 -11.43 -4.10 -0.46
N LYS A 129 -11.81 -2.91 -0.97
CA LYS A 129 -12.63 -2.81 -2.18
C LYS A 129 -11.86 -3.16 -3.45
N THR A 130 -10.60 -2.73 -3.54
CA THR A 130 -9.74 -3.03 -4.70
C THR A 130 -8.85 -4.24 -4.46
N LYS A 131 -8.75 -4.70 -3.21
CA LYS A 131 -7.81 -5.74 -2.76
C LYS A 131 -6.34 -5.38 -3.02
N SER A 132 -6.05 -4.08 -3.04
CA SER A 132 -4.72 -3.55 -3.29
C SER A 132 -4.08 -3.11 -1.97
N ILE A 133 -2.77 -3.30 -1.87
CA ILE A 133 -1.94 -2.76 -0.80
C ILE A 133 -1.22 -1.53 -1.34
N PHE A 134 -1.20 -0.46 -0.58
CA PHE A 134 -0.45 0.75 -0.88
C PHE A 134 0.60 1.00 0.20
N GLU A 135 1.81 1.39 -0.19
CA GLU A 135 2.87 1.80 0.71
C GLU A 135 2.89 3.32 0.87
N ILE A 136 2.95 3.80 2.10
CA ILE A 136 3.02 5.23 2.40
C ILE A 136 4.43 5.75 2.08
N LYS A 137 4.57 6.52 1.00
CA LYS A 137 5.85 7.15 0.63
C LYS A 137 6.09 8.46 1.37
N TYR A 138 5.03 9.25 1.56
CA TYR A 138 5.15 10.55 2.22
C TYR A 138 3.88 10.94 2.96
N VAL A 139 4.06 11.56 4.12
CA VAL A 139 2.99 12.04 4.98
C VAL A 139 3.10 13.56 5.08
N ASP A 140 2.17 14.26 4.43
CA ASP A 140 2.08 15.71 4.53
C ASP A 140 1.42 16.12 5.85
N PHE A 141 2.14 16.98 6.56
CA PHE A 141 1.77 17.56 7.84
C PHE A 141 1.90 19.09 7.84
N GLN A 142 2.05 19.74 6.68
CA GLN A 142 2.20 21.19 6.58
C GLN A 142 1.30 21.76 5.47
N ASN A 143 0.02 21.96 5.78
CA ASN A 143 -0.83 22.75 4.91
C ASN A 143 -0.76 24.23 5.36
N PRO A 144 -0.42 25.21 4.49
CA PRO A 144 -0.23 26.61 4.87
C PRO A 144 -1.50 27.32 5.37
N PHE A 145 -2.68 26.68 5.27
CA PHE A 145 -3.95 27.23 5.74
C PHE A 145 -4.41 26.54 7.03
N TYR A 146 -3.80 26.91 8.16
CA TYR A 146 -4.23 26.45 9.48
C TYR A 146 -5.60 27.04 9.83
N GLN A 147 -6.65 26.22 9.77
CA GLN A 147 -7.95 26.60 10.32
C GLN A 147 -7.85 26.58 11.85
N LEU A 148 -8.06 27.74 12.48
CA LEU A 148 -7.94 27.89 13.94
C LEU A 148 -6.57 27.51 14.52
N ASN A 149 -5.48 27.70 13.75
CA ASN A 149 -4.10 27.44 14.15
C ASN A 149 -3.78 25.95 14.44
N GLN A 150 -4.54 25.02 13.86
CA GLN A 150 -4.31 23.58 14.00
C GLN A 150 -4.47 22.83 12.67
N ILE A 151 -3.91 21.63 12.63
CA ILE A 151 -4.05 20.68 11.53
C ILE A 151 -5.01 19.59 11.98
N TYR A 152 -6.03 19.33 11.18
CA TYR A 152 -7.06 18.34 11.49
C TYR A 152 -6.93 17.05 10.68
N VAL A 153 -6.15 17.07 9.59
CA VAL A 153 -6.00 15.94 8.67
C VAL A 153 -4.55 15.69 8.31
N PHE A 154 -4.21 14.42 8.13
CA PHE A 154 -2.98 13.96 7.47
C PHE A 154 -3.30 13.59 6.04
N ARG A 155 -2.43 13.98 5.11
CA ARG A 155 -2.50 13.55 3.71
C ARG A 155 -1.35 12.60 3.43
N LEU A 156 -1.68 11.38 3.05
CA LEU A 156 -0.76 10.27 2.82
C LEU A 156 -0.66 10.05 1.31
N THR A 157 0.49 10.35 0.72
CA THR A 157 0.77 9.98 -0.67
C THR A 157 1.37 8.59 -0.69
N CYS A 158 0.67 7.67 -1.34
CA CYS A 158 0.97 6.26 -1.33
C CYS A 158 1.17 5.73 -2.76
N GLU A 159 1.99 4.70 -2.91
CA GLU A 159 2.20 3.98 -4.17
C GLU A 159 1.72 2.55 -4.00
N LEU A 160 1.36 1.87 -5.09
CA LEU A 160 1.06 0.44 -5.05
C LEU A 160 2.27 -0.32 -4.47
N PHE A 161 2.01 -1.19 -3.49
CA PHE A 161 3.05 -1.96 -2.83
C PHE A 161 3.45 -3.16 -3.69
N GLU A 162 4.75 -3.30 -3.91
CA GLU A 162 5.33 -4.47 -4.57
C GLU A 162 5.84 -5.44 -3.51
N TYR A 163 5.32 -6.66 -3.54
CA TYR A 163 5.76 -7.70 -2.62
C TYR A 163 7.18 -8.15 -2.94
N SER A 164 8.08 -8.06 -1.95
CA SER A 164 9.49 -8.45 -2.00
C SER A 164 9.87 -9.37 -0.84
N SER A 165 9.04 -10.39 -0.58
CA SER A 165 9.25 -11.40 0.48
C SER A 165 9.17 -10.87 1.91
N GLU A 166 8.37 -9.82 2.13
CA GLU A 166 7.99 -9.37 3.47
C GLU A 166 7.01 -10.35 4.13
N ASP A 167 7.07 -10.44 5.45
CA ASP A 167 6.19 -11.30 6.25
C ASP A 167 4.87 -10.56 6.57
N LEU A 168 3.73 -11.07 6.08
CA LEU A 168 2.40 -10.47 6.19
C LEU A 168 1.45 -11.34 7.03
N ASP A 169 1.81 -11.66 8.27
CA ASP A 169 0.93 -12.37 9.22
C ASP A 169 0.01 -11.43 10.02
N THR A 170 -0.99 -10.84 9.36
CA THR A 170 -1.88 -9.85 9.98
C THR A 170 -3.10 -10.46 10.69
N GLY A 171 -3.39 -11.73 10.42
CA GLY A 171 -4.58 -12.44 10.87
C GLY A 171 -5.85 -12.11 10.07
N ILE A 172 -5.72 -11.33 9.00
CA ILE A 172 -6.81 -11.04 8.05
C ILE A 172 -6.59 -11.90 6.81
N THR A 173 -7.49 -12.87 6.58
CA THR A 173 -7.34 -13.86 5.50
C THR A 173 -7.10 -13.24 4.12
N ASP A 174 -7.74 -12.10 3.82
CA ASP A 174 -7.59 -11.46 2.50
C ASP A 174 -6.20 -10.83 2.29
N ILE A 175 -5.51 -10.47 3.37
CA ILE A 175 -4.16 -9.90 3.35
C ILE A 175 -3.13 -11.03 3.35
N ASP A 176 -3.28 -11.99 4.26
CA ASP A 176 -2.34 -13.11 4.41
C ASP A 176 -2.31 -14.02 3.16
N VAL A 177 -3.41 -14.07 2.38
CA VAL A 177 -3.45 -14.76 1.07
C VAL A 177 -2.53 -14.12 0.03
N ILE A 178 -2.24 -12.82 0.13
CA ILE A 178 -1.35 -12.12 -0.80
C ILE A 178 0.07 -12.66 -0.65
N GLU A 179 0.56 -12.81 0.59
CA GLU A 179 1.84 -13.47 0.88
C GLU A 179 1.84 -14.90 0.35
N THR A 180 0.83 -15.72 0.67
CA THR A 180 0.78 -17.12 0.20
C THR A 180 0.81 -17.23 -1.33
N LYS A 181 0.21 -16.27 -2.05
CA LYS A 181 0.11 -16.30 -3.50
C LYS A 181 1.43 -15.94 -4.19
N TYR A 182 2.17 -14.99 -3.64
CA TYR A 182 3.40 -14.46 -4.25
C TYR A 182 4.67 -14.88 -3.50
N SER A 183 4.55 -15.69 -2.45
CA SER A 183 5.67 -16.31 -1.74
C SER A 183 6.48 -17.16 -2.71
N GLN A 184 7.78 -16.91 -2.72
CA GLN A 184 8.75 -17.66 -3.50
C GLN A 184 9.38 -18.80 -2.67
N ASP A 185 8.96 -18.97 -1.42
CA ASP A 185 9.48 -20.01 -0.54
C ASP A 185 8.97 -21.40 -0.94
N MET A 186 9.86 -22.19 -1.53
CA MET A 186 9.59 -23.59 -1.87
C MET A 186 9.21 -24.43 -0.65
N LEU A 187 9.65 -24.04 0.55
CA LEU A 187 9.37 -24.76 1.79
C LEU A 187 7.91 -24.66 2.24
N GLU A 188 7.09 -23.77 1.68
CA GLU A 188 5.65 -23.77 1.96
C GLU A 188 4.92 -24.93 1.26
N PHE A 189 5.49 -25.45 0.17
CA PHE A 189 4.83 -26.41 -0.72
C PHE A 189 5.21 -27.88 -0.43
N GLN A 190 5.80 -28.18 0.73
CA GLN A 190 6.22 -29.55 1.05
C GLN A 190 5.02 -30.43 1.44
N LEU A 191 5.04 -31.68 1.00
CA LEU A 191 3.99 -32.64 1.36
C LEU A 191 4.13 -33.07 2.82
N LEU A 192 3.03 -32.94 3.56
CA LEU A 192 2.91 -33.38 4.94
C LEU A 192 2.16 -34.71 5.00
N GLN A 193 2.58 -35.59 5.91
CA GLN A 193 1.81 -36.76 6.30
C GLN A 193 0.60 -36.32 7.15
N GLU A 194 -0.42 -37.17 7.29
CA GLU A 194 -1.61 -36.92 8.13
C GLU A 194 -1.28 -36.46 9.57
N GLY A 195 -0.13 -36.87 10.11
CA GLY A 195 0.37 -36.45 11.43
C GLY A 195 1.10 -35.09 11.48
N GLY A 196 1.11 -34.31 10.39
CA GLY A 196 1.79 -33.02 10.29
C GLY A 196 3.32 -33.10 10.17
N GLN A 197 3.87 -34.30 9.93
CA GLN A 197 5.29 -34.53 9.72
C GLN A 197 5.62 -34.43 8.22
N LEU A 198 6.84 -33.96 7.90
CA LEU A 198 7.32 -33.90 6.53
C LEU A 198 7.37 -35.31 5.91
N LEU A 199 6.87 -35.43 4.68
CA LEU A 199 7.05 -36.64 3.90
C LEU A 199 8.46 -36.63 3.30
N LEU A 200 9.35 -37.41 3.92
CA LEU A 200 10.76 -37.49 3.56
C LEU A 200 11.03 -38.72 2.67
N ASN A 201 11.95 -38.56 1.72
CA ASN A 201 12.56 -39.65 0.98
C ASN A 201 13.63 -40.37 1.84
N GLU A 202 14.12 -41.52 1.40
CA GLU A 202 15.18 -42.32 2.03
C GLU A 202 16.45 -41.51 2.35
N THR A 203 16.75 -40.48 1.53
CA THR A 203 17.90 -39.58 1.71
C THR A 203 17.57 -38.32 2.54
N ASN A 204 16.45 -38.30 3.26
CA ASN A 204 15.95 -37.16 4.04
C ASN A 204 15.60 -35.90 3.23
N GLY A 205 15.38 -36.01 1.91
CA GLY A 205 14.83 -34.92 1.11
C GLY A 205 13.31 -34.83 1.24
N CYS A 206 12.74 -33.63 1.30
CA CYS A 206 11.29 -33.44 1.25
C CYS A 206 10.77 -33.44 -0.21
N ILE A 207 9.53 -33.86 -0.40
CA ILE A 207 8.85 -33.81 -1.69
C ILE A 207 8.03 -32.52 -1.76
N ILE A 208 8.22 -31.75 -2.82
CA ILE A 208 7.53 -30.48 -3.08
C ILE A 208 6.37 -30.70 -4.04
N ASN A 209 5.24 -30.04 -3.75
CA ASN A 209 4.04 -30.06 -4.57
C ASN A 209 4.26 -29.31 -5.90
N GLU A 210 3.70 -29.83 -7.00
CA GLU A 210 3.76 -29.24 -8.34
C GLU A 210 3.02 -27.89 -8.45
N ALA A 211 2.25 -27.51 -7.42
CA ALA A 211 1.66 -26.19 -7.30
C ALA A 211 2.70 -25.06 -7.05
N TYR A 212 3.92 -25.40 -6.64
CA TYR A 212 4.99 -24.41 -6.50
C TYR A 212 5.34 -23.82 -7.87
N ASN A 213 5.23 -22.50 -7.99
CA ASN A 213 5.52 -21.79 -9.23
C ASN A 213 6.25 -20.48 -8.94
N THR A 214 7.46 -20.35 -9.47
CA THR A 214 8.29 -19.15 -9.28
C THR A 214 7.92 -17.99 -10.21
N ALA A 215 7.05 -18.23 -11.20
CA ALA A 215 6.65 -17.24 -12.20
C ALA A 215 5.42 -16.41 -11.77
N LEU A 216 4.87 -16.64 -10.58
CA LEU A 216 3.77 -15.83 -10.05
C LEU A 216 4.35 -14.56 -9.42
N SER A 217 4.55 -13.50 -10.19
CA SER A 217 4.75 -12.15 -9.67
C SER A 217 3.47 -11.33 -9.80
N GLU A 218 3.36 -10.23 -9.04
CA GLU A 218 2.42 -9.14 -9.36
C GLU A 218 2.61 -8.77 -10.85
N PRO A 219 1.53 -8.42 -11.58
CA PRO A 219 1.58 -8.24 -13.03
C PRO A 219 2.31 -6.93 -13.39
N ILE A 220 3.63 -6.99 -13.39
CA ILE A 220 4.52 -6.10 -14.15
C ILE A 220 5.07 -6.87 -15.38
N ASP A 221 4.70 -8.14 -15.52
CA ASP A 221 5.31 -9.03 -16.47
C ASP A 221 4.78 -8.78 -17.90
N ASN A 222 5.69 -8.43 -18.81
CA ASN A 222 5.44 -8.31 -20.24
C ASN A 222 5.01 -9.65 -20.89
N THR A 223 4.92 -10.74 -20.12
CA THR A 223 4.42 -12.03 -20.59
C THR A 223 2.98 -11.96 -21.09
N ASP A 224 2.17 -11.01 -20.64
CA ASP A 224 0.84 -10.79 -21.24
C ASP A 224 0.95 -10.27 -22.68
N PHE A 225 1.98 -9.44 -22.97
CA PHE A 225 2.30 -8.99 -24.32
C PHE A 225 2.85 -10.12 -25.21
N ASP A 226 3.71 -10.98 -24.68
CA ASP A 226 4.23 -12.15 -25.42
C ASP A 226 3.14 -13.19 -25.69
N ASN A 227 2.19 -13.36 -24.77
CA ASN A 227 1.02 -14.21 -24.98
C ASN A 227 0.04 -13.63 -26.01
N LEU A 228 -0.12 -12.30 -26.07
CA LEU A 228 -0.90 -11.65 -27.13
C LEU A 228 -0.22 -11.79 -28.52
N VAL A 229 1.10 -11.62 -28.58
CA VAL A 229 1.91 -11.73 -29.81
C VAL A 229 2.00 -13.17 -30.32
N THR A 230 1.92 -14.16 -29.44
CA THR A 230 1.87 -15.58 -29.85
C THR A 230 0.48 -16.04 -30.27
N LEU A 231 -0.59 -15.46 -29.72
CA LEU A 231 -1.97 -15.77 -30.11
C LEU A 231 -2.34 -15.12 -31.46
N GLU A 232 -1.90 -13.88 -31.69
CA GLU A 232 -1.98 -13.21 -32.99
C GLU A 232 -0.71 -13.49 -33.78
N GLY A 233 -0.67 -14.68 -34.41
CA GLY A 233 0.49 -15.20 -35.14
C GLY A 233 1.41 -14.11 -35.71
N ILE A 234 2.65 -14.10 -35.20
CA ILE A 234 3.73 -13.17 -35.54
C ILE A 234 3.60 -12.65 -36.98
N LEU A 235 3.56 -11.32 -37.12
CA LEU A 235 3.69 -10.63 -38.40
C LEU A 235 5.02 -11.01 -39.05
N ASP A 236 4.99 -12.01 -39.92
CA ASP A 236 6.14 -12.48 -40.68
C ASP A 236 6.35 -11.60 -41.92
N PHE A 237 7.34 -10.71 -41.84
CA PHE A 237 7.74 -9.83 -42.96
C PHE A 237 8.60 -10.55 -44.02
N SER A 238 8.85 -11.86 -43.88
CA SER A 238 9.70 -12.61 -44.81
C SER A 238 8.96 -13.14 -46.05
N GLU A 239 7.63 -13.30 -46.00
CA GLU A 239 6.90 -13.95 -47.10
C GLU A 239 6.00 -13.06 -47.97
N LYS A 240 5.59 -11.86 -47.55
CA LYS A 240 4.96 -10.89 -48.47
C LYS A 240 4.76 -9.54 -47.82
N ASN A 241 5.07 -8.46 -48.54
CA ASN A 241 4.76 -7.10 -48.12
C ASN A 241 3.25 -6.95 -47.81
N PRO A 242 2.85 -6.71 -46.56
CA PRO A 242 1.44 -6.60 -46.18
C PRO A 242 0.81 -5.26 -46.57
N PHE A 243 1.59 -4.31 -47.10
CA PHE A 243 1.15 -2.96 -47.47
C PHE A 243 1.27 -2.65 -48.97
N GLY A 244 1.49 -3.65 -49.83
CA GLY A 244 1.48 -3.47 -51.28
C GLY A 244 0.10 -3.75 -51.88
N GLU A 245 -0.41 -2.87 -52.75
CA GLU A 245 -1.66 -3.07 -53.49
C GLU A 245 -1.68 -4.42 -54.22
N ILE A 246 -2.75 -5.21 -54.03
CA ILE A 246 -3.06 -6.36 -54.88
C ILE A 246 -3.67 -5.81 -56.16
N GLY A 247 -2.84 -5.59 -57.18
CA GLY A 247 -3.28 -5.12 -58.48
C GLY A 247 -2.33 -5.54 -59.58
N ALA A 248 -2.89 -6.19 -60.60
CA ALA A 248 -2.26 -6.47 -61.88
C ALA A 248 -1.80 -5.18 -62.60
#